data_AF-A0A498F6L2-F1
#
_entry.id   AF-A0A498F6L2-F1
#
_cell.length_a   1.000
_cell.length_b   1.000
_cell.length_c   1.000
_cell.angle_alpha   90.00
_cell.angle_beta   90.00
_cell.angle_gamma   90.00
#
_symmetry.space_group_name_H-M   'P 1'
#
loop_
_entity.id
_entity.type
_entity.pdbx_description
1 polymer ?
#
loop_
_entity_poly.entity_id
_entity_poly.type
_entity_poly.pdbx_seq_one_letter_code
_entity_poly.pdbx_strand_id
1 'polypeptide(L)'
;MTGDRSDPPTYLVAGGSRVDAGKTTFSAGLVAHLAERAGDAVGVKPRAGNDYWFDHDDYRVATDAGRLYGKDARTLAAANTRPLAAPDDASPSASAVTPESINPVHRLWKPTPGRTGMLGDADRTFLCDRVTTDAGTRFVVNGAAAEAGLLPDGLTDRLPLAEATRVRDVPEFNEVMAAAHLPAIERLADRVARTPVPVVVESYADVAGTLPRDGPVAPDAVAVVDPGRARIYAGDRYAKARAVAAGSPREGTREEHVDAVTEMIEPLATEPLPALSGEVRGDPDRVAAAYEPAYATLVDAVEN
;
A
#
# COMPACT_ATOMS: atom_id res chain seq x y z
N MET A 1 12.65 5.00 31.61
CA MET A 1 11.21 5.20 31.86
C MET A 1 10.48 4.64 30.66
N THR A 2 10.25 3.33 30.67
CA THR A 2 9.45 2.63 29.66
C THR A 2 7.98 2.91 29.99
N GLY A 3 7.44 3.95 29.35
CA GLY A 3 5.99 4.14 29.35
C GLY A 3 5.40 2.99 28.56
N ASP A 4 4.63 2.14 29.24
CA ASP A 4 3.85 1.09 28.61
C ASP A 4 2.98 1.74 27.53
N ARG A 5 3.31 1.51 26.26
CA ARG A 5 2.47 2.00 25.16
C ARG A 5 1.15 1.25 25.25
N SER A 6 0.08 1.94 25.60
CA SER A 6 -1.27 1.37 25.62
C SER A 6 -1.73 0.93 24.23
N ASP A 7 -1.14 1.52 23.17
CA ASP A 7 -1.61 1.39 21.81
C ASP A 7 -0.65 0.50 20.99
N PRO A 8 -1.20 -0.47 20.24
CA PRO A 8 -0.40 -1.38 19.43
C PRO A 8 0.43 -0.64 18.38
N PRO A 9 1.63 -1.15 18.05
CA PRO A 9 2.54 -0.47 17.14
C PRO A 9 2.07 -0.54 15.68
N THR A 10 2.32 0.54 14.94
CA THR A 10 2.18 0.60 13.48
C THR A 10 3.56 0.63 12.82
N TYR A 11 3.80 -0.29 11.91
CA TYR A 11 5.03 -0.39 11.13
C TYR A 11 4.78 0.08 9.70
N LEU A 12 5.67 0.88 9.14
CA LEU A 12 5.65 1.22 7.71
C LEU A 12 6.70 0.39 6.97
N VAL A 13 6.28 -0.29 5.90
CA VAL A 13 7.17 -0.97 4.97
C VAL A 13 7.19 -0.18 3.66
N ALA A 14 8.28 0.55 3.44
CA ALA A 14 8.51 1.36 2.24
C ALA A 14 9.55 0.70 1.33
N GLY A 15 9.61 1.10 0.06
CA GLY A 15 10.51 0.50 -0.93
C GLY A 15 11.51 1.52 -1.40
N GLY A 16 12.81 1.19 -1.37
CA GLY A 16 13.85 2.08 -1.93
C GLY A 16 13.93 2.04 -3.45
N SER A 17 13.16 1.17 -4.11
CA SER A 17 12.94 1.16 -5.55
C SER A 17 11.45 1.19 -5.90
N ARG A 18 11.16 1.76 -7.07
CA ARG A 18 9.79 1.86 -7.61
C ARG A 18 9.12 0.48 -7.80
N VAL A 19 9.90 -0.51 -8.24
CA VAL A 19 9.43 -1.88 -8.54
C VAL A 19 10.40 -2.90 -7.94
N ASP A 20 9.89 -4.08 -7.56
CA ASP A 20 10.66 -5.25 -7.11
C ASP A 20 11.57 -5.05 -5.90
N ALA A 21 11.25 -4.09 -5.04
CA ALA A 21 11.94 -3.90 -3.76
C ALA A 21 11.83 -5.10 -2.81
N GLY A 22 10.83 -5.99 -2.98
CA GLY A 22 10.54 -7.09 -2.06
C GLY A 22 9.57 -6.74 -0.92
N LYS A 23 8.96 -5.54 -0.94
CA LYS A 23 8.03 -5.03 0.08
C LYS A 23 6.92 -6.02 0.46
N THR A 24 6.22 -6.59 -0.52
CA THR A 24 5.08 -7.47 -0.26
C THR A 24 5.49 -8.73 0.50
N THR A 25 6.61 -9.35 0.09
CA THR A 25 7.18 -10.51 0.78
C THR A 25 7.56 -10.14 2.20
N PHE A 26 8.29 -9.03 2.38
CA PHE A 26 8.66 -8.54 3.71
C PHE A 26 7.43 -8.23 4.58
N SER A 27 6.42 -7.57 4.02
CA SER A 27 5.20 -7.19 4.75
C SER A 27 4.40 -8.40 5.20
N ALA A 28 4.24 -9.40 4.32
CA ALA A 28 3.55 -10.64 4.68
C ALA A 28 4.29 -11.43 5.77
N GLY A 29 5.62 -11.56 5.66
CA GLY A 29 6.43 -12.20 6.69
C GLY A 29 6.44 -11.42 8.01
N LEU A 30 6.44 -10.08 7.96
CA LEU A 30 6.33 -9.24 9.15
C LEU A 30 4.97 -9.41 9.85
N VAL A 31 3.87 -9.51 9.10
CA VAL A 31 2.56 -9.82 9.67
C VAL A 31 2.57 -11.16 10.39
N ALA A 32 3.14 -12.22 9.80
CA ALA A 32 3.28 -13.52 10.44
C ALA A 32 4.15 -13.46 11.72
N HIS A 33 5.30 -12.79 11.65
CA HIS A 33 6.19 -12.59 12.80
C HIS A 33 5.48 -11.86 13.96
N LEU A 34 4.75 -10.79 13.66
CA LEU A 34 4.01 -10.02 14.66
C LEU A 34 2.85 -10.82 15.24
N ALA A 35 2.14 -11.62 14.42
CA ALA A 35 1.06 -12.47 14.89
C ALA A 35 1.56 -13.59 15.82
N GLU A 36 2.71 -14.20 15.53
CA GLU A 36 3.35 -15.17 16.44
C GLU A 36 3.64 -14.54 17.81
N ARG A 37 4.08 -13.27 17.82
CA ARG A 37 4.47 -12.53 19.02
C ARG A 37 3.27 -11.98 19.82
N ALA A 38 2.30 -11.39 19.13
CA ALA A 38 1.19 -10.64 19.71
C ALA A 38 -0.16 -11.38 19.66
N GLY A 39 -0.20 -12.57 19.07
CA GLY A 39 -1.41 -13.38 18.84
C GLY A 39 -2.15 -13.03 17.55
N ASP A 40 -2.10 -11.76 17.13
CA ASP A 40 -2.75 -11.26 15.92
C ASP A 40 -1.96 -10.12 15.29
N ALA A 41 -2.06 -9.97 13.96
CA ALA A 41 -1.52 -8.82 13.24
C ALA A 41 -2.29 -8.55 11.94
N VAL A 42 -2.22 -7.30 11.47
CA VAL A 42 -2.91 -6.88 10.25
C VAL A 42 -1.97 -6.11 9.32
N GLY A 43 -1.89 -6.55 8.07
CA GLY A 43 -1.28 -5.85 6.96
C GLY A 43 -2.30 -5.06 6.14
N VAL A 44 -1.93 -3.84 5.74
CA VAL A 44 -2.69 -2.99 4.84
C VAL A 44 -1.84 -2.42 3.73
N LYS A 45 -2.44 -2.15 2.58
CA LYS A 45 -1.77 -1.54 1.43
C LYS A 45 -2.65 -0.42 0.89
N PRO A 46 -2.60 0.80 1.46
CA PRO A 46 -3.59 1.85 1.21
C PRO A 46 -3.79 2.18 -0.28
N ARG A 47 -2.71 2.06 -1.07
CA ARG A 47 -2.74 2.23 -2.52
C ARG A 47 -1.93 1.14 -3.20
N ALA A 48 -2.45 0.65 -4.31
CA ALA A 48 -1.82 -0.35 -5.16
C ALA A 48 -2.17 -0.10 -6.62
N GLY A 49 -1.53 -0.83 -7.52
CA GLY A 49 -1.94 -0.86 -8.91
C GLY A 49 -1.32 -2.03 -9.66
N ASN A 50 -1.95 -2.37 -10.77
CA ASN A 50 -1.48 -3.36 -11.73
C ASN A 50 -1.09 -2.65 -13.02
N ASP A 51 -0.03 -3.10 -13.65
CA ASP A 51 0.22 -2.84 -15.06
C ASP A 51 -0.43 -3.93 -15.90
N TYR A 52 -1.29 -3.55 -16.86
CA TYR A 52 -2.04 -4.49 -17.68
C TYR A 52 -1.16 -5.50 -18.45
N TRP A 53 0.07 -5.11 -18.80
CA TRP A 53 1.00 -5.96 -19.54
C TRP A 53 1.88 -6.79 -18.59
N PHE A 54 2.48 -6.16 -17.58
CA PHE A 54 3.39 -6.84 -16.65
C PHE A 54 2.64 -7.75 -15.66
N ASP A 55 1.52 -7.26 -15.11
CA ASP A 55 0.69 -7.99 -14.14
C ASP A 55 -0.52 -8.65 -14.84
N HIS A 56 -0.36 -9.07 -16.10
CA HIS A 56 -1.49 -9.49 -16.94
C HIS A 56 -2.31 -10.64 -16.32
N ASP A 57 -1.63 -11.64 -15.76
CA ASP A 57 -2.30 -12.78 -15.14
C ASP A 57 -3.07 -12.37 -13.88
N ASP A 58 -2.51 -11.50 -13.04
CA ASP A 58 -3.17 -11.00 -11.84
C ASP A 58 -4.37 -10.10 -12.18
N TYR A 59 -4.23 -9.26 -13.21
CA TYR A 59 -5.34 -8.51 -13.78
C TYR A 59 -6.46 -9.43 -14.26
N ARG A 60 -6.15 -10.50 -15.00
CA ARG A 60 -7.15 -11.43 -15.52
C ARG A 60 -7.89 -12.15 -14.39
N VAL A 61 -7.14 -12.69 -13.42
CA VAL A 61 -7.73 -13.39 -12.26
C VAL A 61 -8.70 -12.49 -11.51
N ALA A 62 -8.34 -11.22 -11.26
CA ALA A 62 -9.23 -10.30 -10.55
C ALA A 62 -10.45 -9.92 -11.40
N THR A 63 -10.25 -9.56 -12.67
CA THR A 63 -11.34 -9.04 -13.52
C THR A 63 -12.29 -10.12 -14.00
N ASP A 64 -11.86 -11.37 -14.20
CA ASP A 64 -12.76 -12.49 -14.51
C ASP A 64 -13.72 -12.79 -13.34
N ALA A 65 -13.40 -12.33 -12.12
CA ALA A 65 -14.26 -12.37 -10.94
C ALA A 65 -15.06 -11.07 -10.72
N GLY A 66 -15.06 -10.13 -11.67
CA GLY A 66 -15.76 -8.85 -11.56
C GLY A 66 -15.10 -7.83 -10.63
N ARG A 67 -13.81 -8.02 -10.30
CA ARG A 67 -13.08 -7.26 -9.27
C ARG A 67 -11.81 -6.64 -9.82
N LEU A 68 -11.22 -5.71 -9.08
CA LEU A 68 -9.93 -5.10 -9.44
C LEU A 68 -9.03 -4.92 -8.20
N TYR A 69 -8.03 -5.80 -8.11
CA TYR A 69 -6.97 -5.76 -7.11
C TYR A 69 -5.72 -6.44 -7.68
N GLY A 70 -4.60 -6.26 -7.00
CA GLY A 70 -3.30 -6.81 -7.41
C GLY A 70 -2.86 -7.97 -6.53
N LYS A 71 -1.81 -8.66 -6.99
CA LYS A 71 -1.16 -9.74 -6.24
C LYS A 71 -0.76 -9.30 -4.84
N ASP A 72 -0.20 -8.10 -4.70
CA ASP A 72 0.24 -7.59 -3.41
C ASP A 72 -0.88 -7.53 -2.38
N ALA A 73 -2.00 -6.90 -2.74
CA ALA A 73 -3.16 -6.80 -1.86
C ALA A 73 -3.77 -8.18 -1.56
N ARG A 74 -3.73 -9.12 -2.51
CA ARG A 74 -4.15 -10.51 -2.28
C ARG A 74 -3.23 -11.25 -1.32
N THR A 75 -1.92 -11.17 -1.51
CA THR A 75 -0.92 -11.81 -0.65
C THR A 75 -1.01 -11.26 0.77
N LEU A 76 -1.08 -9.93 0.92
CA LEU A 76 -1.17 -9.30 2.24
C LEU A 76 -2.50 -9.60 2.94
N ALA A 77 -3.63 -9.59 2.21
CA ALA A 77 -4.92 -9.97 2.78
C ALA A 77 -4.93 -11.43 3.26
N ALA A 78 -4.26 -12.34 2.55
CA ALA A 78 -4.14 -13.74 2.95
C ALA A 78 -3.21 -13.95 4.17
N ALA A 79 -2.25 -13.05 4.41
CA ALA A 79 -1.36 -13.10 5.57
C ALA A 79 -2.02 -12.57 6.86
N ASN A 80 -3.10 -11.80 6.76
CA ASN A 80 -3.77 -11.21 7.93
C ASN A 80 -4.45 -12.28 8.77
N THR A 81 -4.22 -12.24 10.08
CA THR A 81 -4.86 -13.18 11.03
C THR A 81 -6.27 -12.75 11.42
N ARG A 82 -6.59 -11.46 11.23
CA ARG A 82 -7.89 -10.87 11.51
C ARG A 82 -8.20 -9.68 10.59
N PRO A 83 -9.46 -9.29 10.42
CA PRO A 83 -9.78 -8.03 9.76
C PRO A 83 -9.42 -6.83 10.64
N LEU A 84 -9.20 -5.68 9.98
CA LEU A 84 -9.14 -4.36 10.65
C LEU A 84 -10.41 -4.10 11.45
N ALA A 85 -10.30 -3.29 12.49
CA ALA A 85 -11.45 -2.81 13.25
C ALA A 85 -12.53 -2.20 12.32
N ALA A 86 -13.78 -2.58 12.55
CA ALA A 86 -14.94 -1.91 11.94
C ALA A 86 -15.43 -0.77 12.84
N PRO A 87 -16.16 0.22 12.30
CA PRO A 87 -16.65 1.36 13.08
C PRO A 87 -17.53 0.97 14.27
N ASP A 88 -18.34 -0.08 14.12
CA ASP A 88 -19.37 -0.48 15.10
C ASP A 88 -19.10 -1.84 15.75
N ASP A 89 -17.97 -2.49 15.45
CA ASP A 89 -17.74 -3.87 15.83
C ASP A 89 -16.91 -3.98 17.11
N ALA A 90 -17.58 -4.37 18.20
CA ALA A 90 -16.91 -4.76 19.45
C ALA A 90 -16.15 -6.09 19.32
N SER A 91 -16.40 -6.86 18.26
CA SER A 91 -15.64 -8.06 17.94
C SER A 91 -15.78 -8.40 16.45
N PRO A 92 -14.72 -8.28 15.62
CA PRO A 92 -14.84 -8.56 14.20
C PRO A 92 -15.33 -9.98 13.93
N SER A 93 -16.35 -10.13 13.09
CA SER A 93 -16.75 -11.45 12.60
C SER A 93 -15.60 -12.10 11.83
N ALA A 94 -15.47 -13.43 11.91
CA ALA A 94 -14.42 -14.24 11.27
C ALA A 94 -14.57 -14.35 9.73
N SER A 95 -14.96 -13.25 9.06
CA SER A 95 -14.96 -13.17 7.61
C SER A 95 -13.52 -13.08 7.10
N ALA A 96 -13.21 -13.80 6.03
CA ALA A 96 -11.93 -13.70 5.34
C ALA A 96 -11.62 -12.24 4.95
N VAL A 97 -10.39 -11.80 5.20
CA VAL A 97 -9.93 -10.47 4.81
C VAL A 97 -9.86 -10.40 3.29
N THR A 98 -10.55 -9.43 2.68
CA THR A 98 -10.51 -9.24 1.24
C THR A 98 -9.45 -8.21 0.85
N PRO A 99 -8.82 -8.33 -0.33
CA PRO A 99 -7.90 -7.32 -0.86
C PRO A 99 -8.46 -5.90 -0.77
N GLU A 100 -9.72 -5.69 -1.13
CA GLU A 100 -10.39 -4.38 -1.17
C GLU A 100 -10.62 -3.77 0.22
N SER A 101 -10.67 -4.61 1.27
CA SER A 101 -10.83 -4.15 2.66
C SER A 101 -9.56 -3.55 3.25
N ILE A 102 -8.40 -3.89 2.69
CA ILE A 102 -7.07 -3.42 3.12
C ILE A 102 -6.37 -2.52 2.08
N ASN A 103 -6.88 -2.51 0.85
CA ASN A 103 -6.46 -1.67 -0.24
C ASN A 103 -7.67 -0.89 -0.74
N PRO A 104 -7.94 0.34 -0.27
CA PRO A 104 -9.09 1.12 -0.69
C PRO A 104 -8.93 1.70 -2.10
N VAL A 105 -7.71 1.97 -2.57
CA VAL A 105 -7.46 2.54 -3.89
C VAL A 105 -6.57 1.61 -4.72
N HIS A 106 -7.09 1.15 -5.85
CA HIS A 106 -6.36 0.29 -6.78
C HIS A 106 -6.36 0.84 -8.19
N ARG A 107 -5.20 0.99 -8.81
CA ARG A 107 -5.05 1.58 -10.14
C ARG A 107 -4.70 0.56 -11.21
N LEU A 108 -5.40 0.59 -12.34
CA LEU A 108 -4.98 -0.10 -13.56
C LEU A 108 -4.19 0.83 -14.48
N TRP A 109 -2.97 0.43 -14.80
CA TRP A 109 -2.07 1.07 -15.76
C TRP A 109 -2.00 0.27 -17.06
N LYS A 110 -1.57 0.93 -18.14
CA LYS A 110 -1.18 0.29 -19.39
C LYS A 110 0.11 0.93 -19.90
N PRO A 111 1.10 0.15 -20.34
CA PRO A 111 2.24 0.69 -21.07
C PRO A 111 1.76 1.37 -22.36
N THR A 112 2.20 2.60 -22.56
CA THR A 112 1.94 3.39 -23.77
C THR A 112 3.24 4.07 -24.21
N PRO A 113 4.21 3.32 -24.78
CA PRO A 113 5.50 3.87 -25.19
C PRO A 113 5.36 5.08 -26.12
N GLY A 114 6.21 6.09 -25.93
CA GLY A 114 6.21 7.34 -26.71
C GLY A 114 5.10 8.31 -26.32
N ARG A 115 4.40 8.08 -25.20
CA ARG A 115 3.32 8.96 -24.72
C ARG A 115 3.48 9.27 -23.25
N THR A 116 3.11 10.49 -22.88
CA THR A 116 2.90 10.87 -21.49
C THR A 116 1.41 10.73 -21.15
N GLY A 117 1.09 9.93 -20.13
CA GLY A 117 -0.28 9.78 -19.65
C GLY A 117 -0.81 11.06 -18.98
N MET A 118 -2.13 11.13 -18.77
CA MET A 118 -2.81 12.25 -18.10
C MET A 118 -2.17 12.64 -16.76
N LEU A 119 -1.63 11.66 -16.03
CA LEU A 119 -1.03 11.86 -14.70
C LEU A 119 0.47 12.20 -14.77
N GLY A 120 0.99 12.58 -15.93
CA GLY A 120 2.38 13.00 -16.11
C GLY A 120 3.38 11.85 -16.27
N ASP A 121 2.93 10.60 -16.20
CA ASP A 121 3.80 9.45 -16.33
C ASP A 121 4.20 9.17 -17.78
N ALA A 122 5.50 9.15 -18.04
CA ALA A 122 6.05 8.74 -19.33
C ALA A 122 5.83 7.24 -19.58
N ASP A 123 5.58 6.91 -20.84
CA ASP A 123 5.44 5.56 -21.38
C ASP A 123 4.35 4.70 -20.73
N ARG A 124 3.44 5.30 -19.96
CA ARG A 124 2.27 4.61 -19.39
C ARG A 124 1.07 5.52 -19.26
N THR A 125 -0.11 4.91 -19.34
CA THR A 125 -1.39 5.58 -19.22
C THR A 125 -2.22 4.92 -18.13
N PHE A 126 -2.72 5.74 -17.21
CA PHE A 126 -3.74 5.34 -16.25
C PHE A 126 -5.05 5.01 -16.99
N LEU A 127 -5.66 3.86 -16.72
CA LEU A 127 -6.90 3.41 -17.36
C LEU A 127 -8.12 3.60 -16.46
N CYS A 128 -8.11 3.01 -15.28
CA CYS A 128 -9.16 3.17 -14.28
C CYS A 128 -8.68 2.91 -12.86
N ASP A 129 -9.29 3.59 -11.89
CA ASP A 129 -9.09 3.38 -10.46
C ASP A 129 -10.33 2.69 -9.91
N ARG A 130 -10.13 1.70 -9.04
CA ARG A 130 -11.13 1.19 -8.11
C ARG A 130 -10.96 1.90 -6.77
N VAL A 131 -12.04 2.43 -6.23
CA VAL A 131 -12.08 3.11 -4.94
C VAL A 131 -13.13 2.44 -4.03
N THR A 132 -12.73 1.97 -2.85
CA THR A 132 -13.65 1.51 -1.79
C THR A 132 -14.26 2.72 -1.08
N THR A 133 -15.58 2.87 -1.19
CA THR A 133 -16.35 3.91 -0.49
C THR A 133 -17.27 3.30 0.58
N ASP A 134 -17.87 4.13 1.41
CA ASP A 134 -18.87 3.68 2.41
C ASP A 134 -20.10 3.05 1.76
N ALA A 135 -20.43 3.47 0.53
CA ALA A 135 -21.52 2.92 -0.27
C ALA A 135 -21.09 1.69 -1.11
N GLY A 136 -19.86 1.21 -0.97
CA GLY A 136 -19.30 0.11 -1.76
C GLY A 136 -18.24 0.56 -2.76
N THR A 137 -18.02 -0.26 -3.79
CA THR A 137 -16.96 -0.02 -4.79
C THR A 137 -17.41 0.98 -5.86
N ARG A 138 -16.56 1.97 -6.16
CA ARG A 138 -16.71 2.88 -7.29
C ARG A 138 -15.53 2.76 -8.24
N PHE A 139 -15.78 2.97 -9.53
CA PHE A 139 -14.74 3.08 -10.56
C PHE A 139 -14.61 4.51 -11.07
N VAL A 140 -13.37 4.90 -11.35
CA VAL A 140 -13.01 6.17 -11.99
C VAL A 140 -12.23 5.82 -13.25
N VAL A 141 -12.74 6.19 -14.41
CA VAL A 141 -12.18 5.84 -15.73
C VAL A 141 -11.53 7.07 -16.35
N ASN A 142 -10.33 6.88 -16.89
CA ASN A 142 -9.72 7.86 -17.77
C ASN A 142 -10.50 7.92 -19.10
N GLY A 143 -11.34 8.95 -19.23
CA GLY A 143 -12.19 9.20 -20.38
C GLY A 143 -11.39 9.40 -21.66
N ALA A 144 -10.28 10.14 -21.60
CA ALA A 144 -9.40 10.34 -22.75
C ALA A 144 -8.75 9.03 -23.22
N ALA A 145 -8.35 8.15 -22.30
CA ALA A 145 -7.84 6.83 -22.64
C ALA A 145 -8.91 5.92 -23.25
N ALA A 146 -10.15 6.00 -22.74
CA ALA A 146 -11.28 5.26 -23.29
C ALA A 146 -11.64 5.71 -24.72
N GLU A 147 -11.72 7.03 -24.95
CA GLU A 147 -11.97 7.62 -26.27
C GLU A 147 -10.85 7.28 -27.27
N ALA A 148 -9.60 7.18 -26.80
CA ALA A 148 -8.45 6.74 -27.59
C ALA A 148 -8.35 5.21 -27.78
N GLY A 149 -9.33 4.42 -27.33
CA GLY A 149 -9.37 2.97 -27.52
C GLY A 149 -8.30 2.20 -26.74
N LEU A 150 -7.83 2.73 -25.60
CA LEU A 150 -6.75 2.11 -24.83
C LEU A 150 -7.20 1.11 -23.79
N LEU A 151 -8.49 1.11 -23.44
CA LEU A 151 -9.04 0.14 -22.50
C LEU A 151 -8.89 -1.29 -23.08
N PRO A 152 -8.43 -2.27 -22.27
CA PRO A 152 -8.38 -3.66 -22.68
C PRO A 152 -9.72 -4.21 -23.16
N ASP A 153 -9.67 -5.12 -24.13
CA ASP A 153 -10.84 -5.80 -24.64
C ASP A 153 -11.56 -6.58 -23.52
N GLY A 154 -12.89 -6.39 -23.46
CA GLY A 154 -13.74 -6.98 -22.44
C GLY A 154 -13.61 -6.37 -21.05
N LEU A 155 -12.81 -5.31 -20.84
CA LEU A 155 -12.72 -4.66 -19.52
C LEU A 155 -14.09 -4.13 -19.06
N THR A 156 -14.84 -3.51 -19.98
CA THR A 156 -16.19 -2.97 -19.71
C THR A 156 -17.22 -4.07 -19.45
N ASP A 157 -17.00 -5.28 -19.95
CA ASP A 157 -17.87 -6.44 -19.70
C ASP A 157 -17.53 -7.12 -18.35
N ARG A 158 -16.25 -7.07 -17.96
CA ARG A 158 -15.75 -7.65 -16.71
C ARG A 158 -16.02 -6.75 -15.51
N LEU A 159 -15.96 -5.43 -15.67
CA LEU A 159 -16.11 -4.47 -14.57
C LEU A 159 -17.33 -3.56 -14.81
N PRO A 160 -18.02 -3.08 -13.75
CA PRO A 160 -19.18 -2.20 -13.86
C PRO A 160 -18.77 -0.76 -14.26
N LEU A 161 -18.18 -0.59 -15.44
CA LEU A 161 -17.64 0.70 -15.92
C LEU A 161 -18.70 1.59 -16.59
N ALA A 162 -19.92 1.09 -16.81
CA ALA A 162 -21.00 1.88 -17.37
C ALA A 162 -21.40 3.06 -16.46
N GLU A 163 -21.38 2.83 -15.15
CA GLU A 163 -21.72 3.82 -14.11
C GLU A 163 -20.48 4.55 -13.55
N ALA A 164 -19.30 4.25 -14.10
CA ALA A 164 -18.06 4.82 -13.61
C ALA A 164 -17.98 6.33 -13.87
N THR A 165 -17.33 7.02 -12.94
CA THR A 165 -17.00 8.45 -13.11
C THR A 165 -15.92 8.58 -14.15
N ARG A 166 -16.12 9.41 -15.17
CA ARG A 166 -15.15 9.64 -16.22
C ARG A 166 -14.46 10.98 -15.99
N VAL A 167 -13.14 10.94 -16.06
CA VAL A 167 -12.26 12.11 -15.96
C VAL A 167 -11.47 12.24 -17.25
N ARG A 168 -11.36 13.45 -17.79
CA ARG A 168 -10.69 13.71 -19.06
C ARG A 168 -9.37 14.45 -18.89
N ASP A 169 -9.19 15.11 -17.77
CA ASP A 169 -8.00 15.88 -17.46
C ASP A 169 -7.61 15.83 -15.97
N VAL A 170 -6.48 16.47 -15.67
CA VAL A 170 -5.92 16.51 -14.31
C VAL A 170 -6.82 17.28 -13.33
N PRO A 171 -7.40 18.45 -13.66
CA PRO A 171 -8.40 19.10 -12.81
C PRO A 171 -9.56 18.20 -12.41
N GLU A 172 -10.24 17.56 -13.36
CA GLU A 172 -11.34 16.63 -13.07
C GLU A 172 -10.88 15.45 -12.21
N PHE A 173 -9.69 14.91 -12.49
CA PHE A 173 -9.11 13.85 -11.67
C PHE A 173 -8.81 14.31 -10.24
N ASN A 174 -8.32 15.54 -10.06
CA ASN A 174 -8.04 16.11 -8.74
C ASN A 174 -9.32 16.31 -7.91
N GLU A 175 -10.42 16.71 -8.54
CA GLU A 175 -11.73 16.79 -7.88
C GLU A 175 -12.18 15.41 -7.37
N VAL A 176 -12.03 14.37 -8.19
CA VAL A 176 -12.35 12.99 -7.79
C VAL A 176 -11.41 12.49 -6.69
N MET A 177 -10.12 12.80 -6.77
CA MET A 177 -9.15 12.47 -5.72
C MET A 177 -9.58 13.06 -4.37
N ALA A 178 -10.01 14.33 -4.35
CA ALA A 178 -10.47 15.00 -3.14
C ALA A 178 -11.80 14.42 -2.63
N ALA A 179 -12.73 14.12 -3.53
CA ALA A 179 -14.08 13.68 -3.16
C ALA A 179 -14.18 12.18 -2.82
N ALA A 180 -13.29 11.33 -3.34
CA ALA A 180 -13.41 9.88 -3.22
C ALA A 180 -12.13 9.19 -2.72
N HIS A 181 -10.97 9.44 -3.34
CA HIS A 181 -9.74 8.71 -3.00
C HIS A 181 -9.20 9.07 -1.62
N LEU A 182 -9.10 10.36 -1.31
CA LEU A 182 -8.61 10.84 -0.02
C LEU A 182 -9.52 10.36 1.13
N PRO A 183 -10.86 10.53 1.07
CA PRO A 183 -11.75 9.97 2.09
C PRO A 183 -11.62 8.45 2.25
N ALA A 184 -11.37 7.70 1.17
CA ALA A 184 -11.17 6.26 1.25
C ALA A 184 -9.88 5.86 1.98
N ILE A 185 -8.82 6.63 1.79
CA ILE A 185 -7.54 6.46 2.51
C ILE A 185 -7.67 6.91 3.97
N GLU A 186 -8.37 8.02 4.25
CA GLU A 186 -8.64 8.52 5.60
C GLU A 186 -9.44 7.50 6.42
N ARG A 187 -10.50 6.92 5.85
CA ARG A 187 -11.25 5.84 6.53
C ARG A 187 -10.39 4.60 6.82
N LEU A 188 -9.45 4.27 5.93
CA LEU A 188 -8.50 3.19 6.21
C LEU A 188 -7.58 3.58 7.38
N ALA A 189 -7.04 4.80 7.39
CA ALA A 189 -6.21 5.30 8.48
C ALA A 189 -6.95 5.26 9.83
N ASP A 190 -8.21 5.69 9.84
CA ASP A 190 -9.09 5.61 11.01
C ASP A 190 -9.29 4.17 11.52
N ARG A 191 -9.45 3.21 10.61
CA ARG A 191 -9.56 1.78 10.96
C ARG A 191 -8.25 1.22 11.49
N VAL A 192 -7.11 1.63 10.92
CA VAL A 192 -5.77 1.29 11.41
C VAL A 192 -5.59 1.81 12.84
N ALA A 193 -5.88 3.09 13.09
CA ALA A 193 -5.75 3.70 14.42
C ALA A 193 -6.61 3.02 15.51
N ARG A 194 -7.77 2.46 15.14
CA ARG A 194 -8.65 1.73 16.06
C ARG A 194 -8.31 0.24 16.21
N THR A 195 -7.39 -0.29 15.40
CA THR A 195 -7.11 -1.72 15.40
C THR A 195 -6.25 -2.07 16.62
N PRO A 196 -6.71 -2.94 17.54
CA PRO A 196 -6.07 -3.17 18.84
C PRO A 196 -4.92 -4.19 18.77
N VAL A 197 -4.30 -4.36 17.59
CA VAL A 197 -3.18 -5.29 17.33
C VAL A 197 -2.16 -4.60 16.42
N PRO A 198 -0.90 -5.09 16.35
CA PRO A 198 0.10 -4.52 15.47
C PRO A 198 -0.37 -4.42 14.01
N VAL A 199 -0.08 -3.29 13.36
CA VAL A 199 -0.45 -3.04 11.97
C VAL A 199 0.78 -2.80 11.10
N VAL A 200 0.86 -3.48 9.96
CA VAL A 200 1.86 -3.27 8.91
C VAL A 200 1.23 -2.48 7.77
N VAL A 201 1.75 -1.30 7.47
CA VAL A 201 1.33 -0.47 6.34
C VAL A 201 2.36 -0.60 5.22
N GLU A 202 1.99 -1.25 4.12
CA GLU A 202 2.83 -1.34 2.94
C GLU A 202 2.63 -0.12 2.03
N SER A 203 3.73 0.53 1.65
CA SER A 203 3.71 1.70 0.77
C SER A 203 3.49 1.34 -0.71
N TYR A 204 3.14 2.35 -1.51
CA TYR A 204 2.94 2.22 -2.95
C TYR A 204 4.22 2.58 -3.69
N ALA A 205 4.73 1.68 -4.54
CA ALA A 205 5.98 1.91 -5.28
C ALA A 205 7.12 2.35 -4.35
N ASP A 206 7.74 3.49 -4.63
CA ASP A 206 8.80 4.17 -3.87
C ASP A 206 8.27 5.38 -3.08
N VAL A 207 6.97 5.44 -2.81
CA VAL A 207 6.36 6.49 -1.99
C VAL A 207 6.69 6.25 -0.51
N ALA A 208 7.14 7.31 0.17
CA ALA A 208 7.58 7.32 1.55
C ALA A 208 6.43 7.18 2.57
N GLY A 209 5.18 7.40 2.18
CA GLY A 209 4.04 7.15 3.04
C GLY A 209 2.72 7.28 2.30
N THR A 210 1.80 6.36 2.56
CA THR A 210 0.51 6.28 1.85
C THR A 210 -0.69 6.65 2.71
N LEU A 211 -0.51 6.78 4.03
CA LEU A 211 -1.50 7.36 4.93
C LEU A 211 -1.32 8.88 5.07
N PRO A 212 -2.39 9.63 5.39
CA PRO A 212 -2.33 11.07 5.54
C PRO A 212 -1.36 11.45 6.65
N ARG A 213 -0.48 12.44 6.41
CA ARG A 213 0.51 12.89 7.40
C ARG A 213 -0.13 13.42 8.67
N ASP A 214 -1.17 14.23 8.50
CA ASP A 214 -1.91 14.86 9.60
C ASP A 214 -3.08 13.98 10.08
N GLY A 215 -3.05 12.69 9.70
CA GLY A 215 -4.04 11.69 10.09
C GLY A 215 -3.74 11.08 11.46
N PRO A 216 -4.59 10.15 11.93
CA PRO A 216 -4.48 9.57 13.27
C PRO A 216 -3.38 8.52 13.41
N VAL A 217 -2.65 8.19 12.33
CA VAL A 217 -1.66 7.12 12.30
C VAL A 217 -0.30 7.69 11.91
N ALA A 218 0.67 7.53 12.81
CA ALA A 218 2.09 7.69 12.52
C ALA A 218 2.78 6.33 12.68
N PRO A 219 3.76 5.99 11.81
CA PRO A 219 4.53 4.77 12.01
C PRO A 219 5.45 4.94 13.22
N ASP A 220 5.63 3.86 13.96
CA ASP A 220 6.50 3.77 15.13
C ASP A 220 7.90 3.33 14.73
N ALA A 221 7.99 2.47 13.72
CA ALA A 221 9.22 2.15 13.03
C ALA A 221 8.98 1.97 11.53
N VAL A 222 10.03 2.17 10.74
CA VAL A 222 9.98 2.07 9.28
C VAL A 222 11.06 1.12 8.78
N ALA A 223 10.67 0.16 7.96
CA ALA A 223 11.59 -0.63 7.15
C ALA A 223 11.57 -0.13 5.70
N VAL A 224 12.69 0.40 5.22
CA VAL A 224 12.91 0.66 3.80
C VAL A 224 13.57 -0.56 3.19
N VAL A 225 12.81 -1.28 2.38
CA VAL A 225 13.22 -2.54 1.76
C VAL A 225 13.87 -2.26 0.41
N ASP A 226 15.04 -2.84 0.20
CA ASP A 226 15.78 -2.88 -1.05
C ASP A 226 16.11 -4.34 -1.39
N PRO A 227 16.43 -4.67 -2.66
CA PRO A 227 17.00 -5.98 -2.97
C PRO A 227 18.22 -6.28 -2.10
N GLY A 228 18.12 -7.35 -1.29
CA GLY A 228 19.20 -7.83 -0.43
C GLY A 228 19.31 -7.19 0.96
N ARG A 229 18.47 -6.20 1.32
CA ARG A 229 18.55 -5.55 2.65
C ARG A 229 17.27 -4.83 3.07
N ALA A 230 17.11 -4.61 4.38
CA ALA A 230 16.18 -3.67 4.97
C ALA A 230 16.94 -2.62 5.78
N ARG A 231 16.67 -1.34 5.54
CA ARG A 231 17.15 -0.22 6.36
C ARG A 231 16.05 0.17 7.35
N ILE A 232 16.37 0.14 8.64
CA ILE A 232 15.42 0.36 9.73
C ILE A 232 15.56 1.79 10.25
N TYR A 233 14.45 2.50 10.41
CA TYR A 233 14.42 3.88 10.89
C TYR A 233 13.43 4.02 12.06
N ALA A 234 13.77 4.91 13.00
CA ALA A 234 12.82 5.39 14.00
C ALA A 234 11.65 6.10 13.30
N GLY A 235 10.43 5.75 13.66
CA GLY A 235 9.21 6.27 13.03
C GLY A 235 9.09 7.79 13.12
N ASP A 236 9.43 8.37 14.28
CA ASP A 236 9.35 9.81 14.50
C ASP A 236 10.36 10.60 13.63
N ARG A 237 11.58 10.08 13.47
CA ARG A 237 12.62 10.67 12.61
C ARG A 237 12.20 10.58 11.15
N TYR A 238 11.66 9.43 10.73
CA TYR A 238 11.17 9.23 9.37
C TYR A 238 9.99 10.17 9.06
N ALA A 239 9.03 10.31 9.98
CA ALA A 239 7.89 11.22 9.82
C ALA A 239 8.33 12.69 9.71
N LYS A 240 9.30 13.12 10.54
CA LYS A 240 9.89 14.47 10.46
C LYS A 240 10.59 14.71 9.13
N ALA A 241 11.43 13.76 8.68
CA ALA A 241 12.09 13.85 7.39
C ALA A 241 11.09 13.89 6.23
N ARG A 242 10.05 13.05 6.27
CA ARG A 242 8.95 13.06 5.28
C ARG A 242 8.23 14.41 5.21
N ALA A 243 8.01 15.07 6.35
CA ALA A 243 7.41 16.40 6.38
C ALA A 243 8.30 17.48 5.72
N VAL A 244 9.63 17.34 5.86
CA VAL A 244 10.60 18.24 5.21
C VAL A 244 10.72 17.97 3.71
N ALA A 245 10.73 16.69 3.30
CA ALA A 245 10.89 16.26 1.91
C ALA A 245 9.77 16.75 0.99
N ALA A 246 8.57 16.90 1.54
CA ALA A 246 7.38 17.27 0.77
C ALA A 246 7.37 18.69 0.21
N GLY A 247 8.37 19.50 0.56
CA GLY A 247 8.52 20.86 0.05
C GLY A 247 7.34 21.77 0.38
N SER A 248 7.20 22.86 -0.38
CA SER A 248 6.08 23.80 -0.21
C SER A 248 4.91 23.43 -1.14
N PRO A 249 3.64 23.76 -0.81
CA PRO A 249 2.47 23.47 -1.66
C PRO A 249 2.54 23.99 -3.11
N ARG A 250 3.55 24.80 -3.45
CA ARG A 250 3.80 25.37 -4.79
C ARG A 250 4.53 24.42 -5.75
N GLU A 251 5.10 23.31 -5.27
CA GLU A 251 5.98 22.45 -6.08
C GLU A 251 5.26 21.32 -6.82
N GLY A 252 3.94 21.16 -6.64
CA GLY A 252 3.09 20.33 -7.51
C GLY A 252 3.32 18.81 -7.44
N THR A 253 4.36 18.32 -6.76
CA THR A 253 4.62 16.91 -6.50
C THR A 253 4.11 16.55 -5.11
N ARG A 254 2.88 16.02 -5.03
CA ARG A 254 2.25 15.63 -3.74
C ARG A 254 2.74 14.31 -3.17
N GLU A 255 3.48 13.51 -3.94
CA GLU A 255 4.03 12.23 -3.49
C GLU A 255 5.46 12.44 -2.98
N GLU A 256 5.71 12.13 -1.71
CA GLU A 256 7.08 12.08 -1.19
C GLU A 256 7.72 10.74 -1.55
N HIS A 257 8.91 10.78 -2.15
CA HIS A 257 9.66 9.59 -2.50
C HIS A 257 10.63 9.18 -1.37
N VAL A 258 10.88 7.88 -1.26
CA VAL A 258 11.71 7.29 -0.20
C VAL A 258 13.14 7.79 -0.23
N ASP A 259 13.71 8.01 -1.41
CA ASP A 259 15.06 8.56 -1.59
C ASP A 259 15.20 9.94 -0.93
N ALA A 260 14.31 10.88 -1.25
CA ALA A 260 14.31 12.22 -0.68
C ALA A 260 14.22 12.20 0.85
N VAL A 261 13.42 11.28 1.42
CA VAL A 261 13.31 11.13 2.89
C VAL A 261 14.59 10.54 3.49
N THR A 262 15.09 9.46 2.90
CA THR A 262 16.24 8.71 3.46
C THR A 262 17.58 9.41 3.27
N GLU A 263 17.71 10.36 2.34
CA GLU A 263 18.90 11.22 2.23
C GLU A 263 19.09 12.16 3.43
N MET A 264 18.03 12.43 4.19
CA MET A 264 18.07 13.37 5.33
C MET A 264 18.31 12.71 6.68
N ILE A 265 18.24 11.38 6.77
CA ILE A 265 18.30 10.64 8.03
C ILE A 265 19.12 9.37 7.90
N GLU A 266 19.88 9.04 8.94
CA GLU A 266 20.60 7.77 9.01
C GLU A 266 19.68 6.66 9.54
N PRO A 267 19.79 5.42 9.01
CA PRO A 267 19.09 4.28 9.57
C PRO A 267 19.64 3.93 10.95
N LEU A 268 18.78 3.39 11.82
CA LEU A 268 19.18 2.77 13.08
C LEU A 268 20.00 1.49 12.84
N ALA A 269 19.63 0.74 11.81
CA ALA A 269 20.27 -0.50 11.42
C ALA A 269 20.06 -0.80 9.94
N THR A 270 20.95 -1.62 9.37
CA THR A 270 20.78 -2.19 8.03
C THR A 270 20.95 -3.70 8.12
N GLU A 271 19.88 -4.43 7.82
CA GLU A 271 19.80 -5.88 7.98
C GLU A 271 19.82 -6.56 6.61
N PRO A 272 20.57 -7.66 6.43
CA PRO A 272 20.59 -8.39 5.18
C PRO A 272 19.28 -9.15 4.97
N LEU A 273 18.78 -9.13 3.74
CA LEU A 273 17.62 -9.93 3.31
C LEU A 273 18.07 -10.98 2.29
N PRO A 274 18.28 -12.25 2.68
CA PRO A 274 18.65 -13.28 1.72
C PRO A 274 17.60 -13.45 0.63
N ALA A 275 18.04 -13.85 -0.57
CA ALA A 275 17.13 -14.21 -1.64
C ALA A 275 16.37 -15.49 -1.26
N LEU A 276 15.04 -15.47 -1.41
CA LEU A 276 14.16 -16.57 -1.03
C LEU A 276 13.66 -17.32 -2.27
N SER A 277 13.51 -18.63 -2.16
CA SER A 277 12.90 -19.44 -3.23
C SER A 277 11.43 -19.06 -3.43
N GLY A 278 10.85 -19.42 -4.57
CA GLY A 278 9.41 -19.21 -4.81
C GLY A 278 8.53 -19.90 -3.76
N GLU A 279 8.95 -21.09 -3.30
CA GLU A 279 8.27 -21.85 -2.24
C GLU A 279 8.27 -21.08 -0.92
N VAL A 280 9.43 -20.54 -0.49
CA VAL A 280 9.51 -19.77 0.75
C VAL A 280 8.73 -18.47 0.63
N ARG A 281 8.81 -17.76 -0.50
CA ARG A 281 8.05 -16.50 -0.71
C ARG A 281 6.53 -16.69 -0.72
N GLY A 282 6.04 -17.91 -0.94
CA GLY A 282 4.63 -18.25 -0.92
C GLY A 282 4.05 -18.51 0.47
N ASP A 283 4.90 -18.56 1.50
CA ASP A 283 4.53 -18.95 2.86
C ASP A 283 5.02 -17.88 3.87
N PRO A 284 4.12 -17.02 4.38
CA PRO A 284 4.48 -15.95 5.31
C PRO A 284 5.26 -16.41 6.54
N ASP A 285 4.98 -17.59 7.10
CA ASP A 285 5.67 -18.12 8.28
C ASP A 285 7.12 -18.48 7.95
N ARG A 286 7.36 -19.04 6.75
CA ARG A 286 8.73 -19.33 6.29
C ARG A 286 9.50 -18.04 5.96
N VAL A 287 8.82 -17.01 5.47
CA VAL A 287 9.44 -15.68 5.31
C VAL A 287 9.76 -15.09 6.68
N ALA A 288 8.85 -15.19 7.66
CA ALA A 288 9.05 -14.75 9.04
C ALA A 288 10.33 -15.35 9.63
N ALA A 289 10.50 -16.68 9.51
CA ALA A 289 11.68 -17.38 9.98
C ALA A 289 12.96 -16.98 9.22
N ALA A 290 12.89 -16.79 7.89
CA ALA A 290 14.06 -16.47 7.08
C ALA A 290 14.57 -15.02 7.28
N TYR A 291 13.68 -14.09 7.60
CA TYR A 291 13.98 -12.67 7.83
C TYR A 291 13.91 -12.27 9.31
N GLU A 292 13.90 -13.23 10.23
CA GLU A 292 13.80 -13.01 11.67
C GLU A 292 14.74 -11.92 12.20
N PRO A 293 16.03 -11.85 11.83
CA PRO A 293 16.91 -10.81 12.35
C PRO A 293 16.45 -9.40 11.96
N ALA A 294 15.94 -9.23 10.73
CA ALA A 294 15.43 -7.96 10.27
C ALA A 294 14.13 -7.55 10.97
N TYR A 295 13.26 -8.52 11.28
CA TYR A 295 12.03 -8.25 12.00
C TYR A 295 12.28 -7.97 13.48
N ALA A 296 13.17 -8.71 14.14
CA ALA A 296 13.58 -8.46 15.52
C ALA A 296 14.13 -7.02 15.66
N THR A 297 15.08 -6.63 14.80
CA THR A 297 15.63 -5.26 14.79
C THR A 297 14.56 -4.19 14.54
N LEU A 298 13.57 -4.46 13.67
CA LEU A 298 12.46 -3.53 13.42
C LEU A 298 11.53 -3.37 14.63
N VAL A 299 11.20 -4.47 15.31
CA VAL A 299 10.33 -4.47 16.51
C VAL A 299 11.06 -3.78 17.67
N ASP A 300 12.33 -4.11 17.88
CA ASP A 300 13.16 -3.49 18.93
C ASP A 300 13.28 -1.96 18.74
N ALA A 301 13.19 -1.46 17.51
CA ALA A 301 13.20 -0.02 17.23
C ALA A 301 11.96 0.73 17.76
N VAL A 302 10.87 0.02 18.11
CA VAL A 302 9.68 0.60 18.74
C VAL A 302 9.76 0.54 20.27
N GLU A 303 10.43 -0.47 20.81
CA GLU A 303 10.53 -0.72 22.26
C GLU A 303 11.58 0.17 22.96
N ASN A 304 12.45 0.83 22.19
CA ASN A 304 13.54 1.70 22.66
C ASN A 304 13.25 3.20 22.51
#